data_AF-A0ABD1EEP9-F1
#
_entry.id   AF-A0ABD1EEP9-F1
#
_cell.length_a   1.000
_cell.length_b   1.000
_cell.length_c   1.000
_cell.angle_alpha   90.00
_cell.angle_beta   90.00
_cell.angle_gamma   90.00
#
_symmetry.space_group_name_H-M   'P 1'
#
loop_
_entity.id
_entity.type
_entity.pdbx_description
1 polymer ?
#
loop_
_entity_poly.entity_id
_entity_poly.type
_entity_poly.pdbx_seq_one_letter_code
_entity_poly.pdbx_strand_id
1 'polypeptide(L)'
;MPFNNLLWILLLCLLLPGWAFDCKNEKKCKTSRVHGLKTSDCYRMDFKEFPKCLPNNIEVIELSYNRIRKIYQEDLLLYTYLQHLYLTDNLIVQLKNNTFAGLEYLETLDLSVNGLLKVPPSIFQLPSLKNLYLSQNKNINIAESIEEAKPIGSTSLTKLDISYISEDSPVEFPDFKELPLIAFLNISGNAFDYLSPKHFAGLCNLQILDNSNVTAQYENNCDCWIINRWLTERNVDFHTFLCPLFSQECSNEQMDPEDLKVFEDCTEKFKNIKQWHVLKKVALWLGGVLLVILILGIGFVYFGCNKNRKTKKQPIMTLRERVELMHVENKVENIYI
;
A
#
# COMPACT_ATOMS: atom_id res chain seq x y z
N MET A 1 -16.67 40.62 25.00
CA MET A 1 -15.66 40.69 23.91
C MET A 1 -14.50 39.76 24.26
N PRO A 2 -14.41 38.55 23.69
CA PRO A 2 -13.29 37.65 23.92
C PRO A 2 -12.35 37.71 22.72
N PHE A 3 -11.38 38.63 22.73
CA PHE A 3 -10.37 38.74 21.67
C PHE A 3 -8.93 38.64 22.20
N ASN A 4 -8.73 38.09 23.40
CA ASN A 4 -7.40 38.03 24.02
C ASN A 4 -6.80 36.62 24.16
N ASN A 5 -7.51 35.54 23.79
CA ASN A 5 -6.96 34.18 23.89
C ASN A 5 -6.24 33.70 22.63
N LEU A 6 -6.52 34.28 21.45
CA LEU A 6 -5.90 33.83 20.20
C LEU A 6 -4.43 34.26 20.07
N LEU A 7 -4.09 35.45 20.58
CA LEU A 7 -2.73 35.98 20.56
C LEU A 7 -1.79 35.19 21.48
N TRP A 8 -2.29 34.75 22.64
CA TRP A 8 -1.52 33.93 23.59
C TRP A 8 -1.33 32.49 23.11
N ILE A 9 -2.31 31.91 22.40
CA ILE A 9 -2.18 30.59 21.76
C ILE A 9 -1.15 30.64 20.60
N LEU A 10 -1.16 31.71 19.80
CA LEU A 10 -0.18 31.93 18.73
C LEU A 10 1.23 32.22 19.27
N LEU A 11 1.36 32.95 20.38
CA LEU A 11 2.64 33.19 21.05
C LEU A 11 3.19 31.94 21.76
N LEU A 12 2.34 31.08 22.32
CA LEU A 12 2.76 29.78 22.85
C LEU A 12 3.28 28.84 21.75
N CYS A 13 2.70 28.88 20.55
CA CYS A 13 3.19 28.09 19.42
C CYS A 13 4.57 28.54 18.89
N LEU A 14 4.95 29.81 19.12
CA LEU A 14 6.26 30.35 18.73
C LEU A 14 7.36 30.12 19.80
N LEU A 15 6.97 29.80 21.04
CA LEU A 15 7.87 29.56 22.17
C LEU A 15 8.04 28.09 22.55
N LEU A 16 7.16 27.21 22.05
CA LEU A 16 7.50 25.80 22.02
C LEU A 16 8.65 25.66 21.02
N PRO A 17 9.80 25.07 21.42
CA PRO A 17 10.78 24.67 20.43
C PRO A 17 10.01 23.77 19.46
N GLY A 18 9.84 24.21 18.22
CA GLY A 18 9.45 23.29 17.15
C GLY A 18 10.38 22.10 17.32
N TRP A 19 9.81 20.90 17.46
CA TRP A 19 10.55 19.68 17.81
C TRP A 19 11.53 19.33 16.69
N ALA A 20 12.56 20.14 16.52
CA ALA A 20 13.70 19.85 15.70
C ALA A 20 14.46 18.79 16.49
N PHE A 21 14.20 17.53 16.15
CA PHE A 21 14.95 16.41 16.69
C PHE A 21 16.44 16.64 16.43
N ASP A 22 17.26 16.55 17.47
CA ASP A 22 18.71 16.67 17.35
C ASP A 22 19.28 15.42 16.68
N CYS A 23 19.34 15.46 15.35
CA CYS A 23 19.88 14.39 14.50
C CYS A 23 21.41 14.26 14.57
N LYS A 24 22.10 15.09 15.35
CA LYS A 24 23.57 15.07 15.41
C LYS A 24 24.10 13.85 16.16
N ASN A 25 23.35 13.37 17.15
CA ASN A 25 23.77 12.31 18.06
C ASN A 25 23.05 10.97 17.83
N GLU A 26 22.05 10.92 16.95
CA GLU A 26 21.36 9.68 16.61
C GLU A 26 22.23 8.77 15.74
N LYS A 27 22.13 7.45 15.98
CA LYS A 27 22.76 6.43 15.12
C LYS A 27 22.23 6.60 13.69
N LYS A 28 23.14 6.70 12.71
CA LYS A 28 22.76 6.92 11.32
C LYS A 28 22.61 5.60 10.57
N CYS A 29 21.41 5.35 10.07
CA CYS A 29 21.14 4.25 9.16
C CYS A 29 21.83 4.46 7.81
N LYS A 30 22.15 3.37 7.12
CA LYS A 30 22.77 3.42 5.80
C LYS A 30 21.70 3.73 4.75
N THR A 31 21.79 4.89 4.11
CA THR A 31 20.91 5.22 2.98
C THR A 31 21.50 4.68 1.66
N SER A 32 20.67 4.00 0.87
CA SER A 32 21.07 3.47 -0.44
C SER A 32 19.89 3.42 -1.42
N ARG A 33 20.12 2.90 -2.63
CA ARG A 33 19.05 2.52 -3.56
C ARG A 33 19.07 1.02 -3.77
N VAL A 34 17.98 0.34 -3.44
CA VAL A 34 17.81 -1.09 -3.64
C VAL A 34 16.64 -1.29 -4.58
N HIS A 35 16.87 -1.96 -5.72
CA HIS A 35 15.87 -2.13 -6.80
C HIS A 35 15.21 -0.82 -7.27
N GLY A 36 15.95 0.30 -7.21
CA GLY A 36 15.47 1.61 -7.62
C GLY A 36 14.82 2.44 -6.50
N LEU A 37 14.42 1.80 -5.40
CA LEU A 37 13.78 2.45 -4.25
C LEU A 37 14.81 3.06 -3.31
N LYS A 38 14.52 4.24 -2.74
CA LYS A 38 15.37 4.86 -1.72
C LYS A 38 15.17 4.15 -0.38
N THR A 39 16.22 3.49 0.09
CA THR A 39 16.19 2.64 1.29
C THR A 39 16.99 3.26 2.41
N SER A 40 16.48 3.18 3.64
CA SER A 40 17.26 3.35 4.86
C SER A 40 17.39 2.03 5.59
N ASP A 41 18.61 1.53 5.61
CA ASP A 41 19.00 0.27 6.23
C ASP A 41 19.50 0.52 7.66
N CYS A 42 18.65 0.14 8.62
CA CYS A 42 18.87 0.20 10.06
C CYS A 42 18.95 -1.21 10.68
N TYR A 43 19.24 -2.23 9.87
CA TYR A 43 19.25 -3.64 10.30
C TYR A 43 20.24 -3.86 11.45
N ARG A 44 19.79 -4.49 12.54
CA ARG A 44 20.65 -4.91 13.67
C ARG A 44 21.50 -3.78 14.26
N MET A 45 20.92 -2.60 14.43
CA MET A 45 21.60 -1.41 14.94
C MET A 45 21.34 -1.11 16.43
N ASP A 46 20.63 -2.00 17.13
CA ASP A 46 20.25 -1.86 18.55
C ASP A 46 19.41 -0.60 18.80
N PHE A 47 18.47 -0.31 17.91
CA PHE A 47 17.43 0.72 18.12
C PHE A 47 16.41 0.24 19.15
N LYS A 48 16.11 1.07 20.15
CA LYS A 48 15.09 0.80 21.18
C LYS A 48 13.76 1.53 20.91
N GLU A 49 13.83 2.54 20.07
CA GLU A 49 12.74 3.38 19.60
C GLU A 49 12.88 3.54 18.09
N PHE A 50 11.80 3.95 17.42
CA PHE A 50 11.84 4.25 15.99
C PHE A 50 12.83 5.42 15.73
N PRO A 51 13.74 5.32 14.74
CA PRO A 51 14.70 6.37 14.44
C PRO A 51 14.01 7.65 13.94
N LYS A 52 14.40 8.79 14.50
CA LYS A 52 13.73 10.08 14.26
C LYS A 52 14.26 10.83 13.05
N CYS A 53 15.48 10.51 12.62
CA CYS A 53 16.20 11.27 11.61
C CYS A 53 16.49 10.47 10.34
N LEU A 54 15.47 9.82 9.78
CA LEU A 54 15.58 9.23 8.45
C LEU A 54 15.20 10.28 7.38
N PRO A 55 15.80 10.22 6.18
CA PRO A 55 15.38 11.06 5.05
C PRO A 55 13.88 10.92 4.71
N ASN A 56 13.12 12.02 4.68
CA ASN A 56 11.65 11.98 4.51
C ASN A 56 11.15 11.38 3.18
N ASN A 57 12.00 11.30 2.15
CA ASN A 57 11.66 10.74 0.85
C ASN A 57 12.10 9.27 0.68
N ILE A 58 12.19 8.54 1.79
CA ILE A 58 12.48 7.10 1.80
C ILE A 58 11.23 6.32 1.38
N GLU A 59 11.47 5.25 0.63
CA GLU A 59 10.46 4.30 0.17
C GLU A 59 10.58 2.95 0.90
N VAL A 60 11.74 2.64 1.46
CA VAL A 60 12.00 1.40 2.23
C VAL A 60 12.69 1.72 3.55
N ILE A 61 12.08 1.31 4.66
CA ILE A 61 12.71 1.35 5.99
C ILE A 61 12.94 -0.08 6.45
N GLU A 62 14.20 -0.45 6.63
CA GLU A 62 14.63 -1.74 7.15
C GLU A 62 15.05 -1.56 8.61
N LEU A 63 14.24 -2.02 9.56
CA LEU A 63 14.43 -1.91 11.00
C LEU A 63 14.43 -3.28 11.70
N SER A 64 14.65 -4.36 10.96
CA SER A 64 14.63 -5.71 11.53
C SER A 64 15.81 -5.96 12.48
N TYR A 65 15.64 -6.91 13.40
CA TYR A 65 16.63 -7.33 14.39
C TYR A 65 17.09 -6.19 15.32
N ASN A 66 16.15 -5.33 15.71
CA ASN A 66 16.37 -4.26 16.68
C ASN A 66 15.66 -4.61 18.00
N ARG A 67 15.42 -3.62 18.85
CA ARG A 67 14.78 -3.77 20.17
C ARG A 67 13.64 -2.77 20.35
N ILE A 68 12.99 -2.40 19.24
CA ILE A 68 11.92 -1.41 19.23
C ILE A 68 10.72 -2.00 19.96
N ARG A 69 10.18 -1.25 20.92
CA ARG A 69 9.03 -1.69 21.73
C ARG A 69 7.72 -1.04 21.35
N LYS A 70 7.79 0.16 20.79
CA LYS A 70 6.65 1.01 20.48
C LYS A 70 6.93 1.76 19.20
N ILE A 71 5.86 1.94 18.43
CA ILE A 71 5.82 2.79 17.26
C ILE A 71 4.56 3.63 17.40
N TYR A 72 4.69 4.92 17.17
CA TYR A 72 3.59 5.86 17.20
C TYR A 72 3.32 6.39 15.80
N GLN A 73 2.13 6.98 15.60
CA GLN A 73 1.77 7.55 14.31
C GLN A 73 2.76 8.65 13.90
N GLU A 74 3.18 9.47 14.86
CA GLU A 74 4.11 10.59 14.68
C GLU A 74 5.49 10.13 14.19
N ASP A 75 5.89 8.90 14.52
CA ASP A 75 7.14 8.31 14.04
C ASP A 75 7.07 8.04 12.52
N LEU A 76 5.88 7.77 11.98
CA LEU A 76 5.69 7.32 10.60
C LEU A 76 5.17 8.41 9.65
N LEU A 77 4.48 9.43 10.17
CA LEU A 77 3.84 10.50 9.38
C LEU A 77 4.80 11.31 8.48
N LEU A 78 6.09 11.32 8.80
CA LEU A 78 7.11 12.01 8.01
C LEU A 78 7.50 11.26 6.72
N TYR A 79 7.17 9.97 6.63
CA TYR A 79 7.59 9.08 5.54
C TYR A 79 6.43 8.77 4.60
N THR A 80 5.86 9.82 4.00
CA THR A 80 4.65 9.70 3.17
C THR A 80 4.86 8.93 1.86
N TYR A 81 6.11 8.66 1.46
CA TYR A 81 6.46 7.84 0.29
C TYR A 81 6.79 6.39 0.64
N LEU A 82 6.64 5.99 1.91
CA LEU A 82 7.01 4.67 2.38
C LEU A 82 6.17 3.59 1.70
N GLN A 83 6.85 2.64 1.06
CA GLN A 83 6.27 1.49 0.36
C GLN A 83 6.55 0.18 1.11
N HIS A 84 7.69 0.08 1.79
CA HIS A 84 8.06 -1.13 2.52
C HIS A 84 8.59 -0.77 3.92
N LEU A 85 8.00 -1.39 4.94
CA LEU A 85 8.42 -1.25 6.33
C LEU A 85 8.68 -2.64 6.92
N TYR A 86 9.95 -2.91 7.25
CA TYR A 86 10.39 -4.16 7.85
C TYR A 86 10.74 -3.94 9.32
N LEU A 87 10.04 -4.63 10.21
CA LEU A 87 10.16 -4.55 11.67
C LEU A 87 10.34 -5.94 12.29
N THR A 88 10.81 -6.91 11.51
CA THR A 88 10.99 -8.30 11.92
C THR A 88 11.94 -8.41 13.10
N ASP A 89 11.68 -9.30 14.05
CA ASP A 89 12.55 -9.53 15.21
C ASP A 89 12.82 -8.22 15.99
N ASN A 90 11.74 -7.69 16.53
CA ASN A 90 11.72 -6.56 17.46
C ASN A 90 10.94 -6.96 18.73
N LEU A 91 10.65 -6.00 19.60
CA LEU A 91 9.98 -6.23 20.88
C LEU A 91 8.64 -5.49 20.94
N ILE A 92 7.96 -5.34 19.80
CA ILE A 92 6.72 -4.59 19.69
C ILE A 92 5.59 -5.43 20.30
N VAL A 93 4.90 -4.86 21.29
CA VAL A 93 3.81 -5.56 22.01
C VAL A 93 2.44 -4.95 21.72
N GLN A 94 2.40 -3.63 21.50
CA GLN A 94 1.17 -2.88 21.30
C GLN A 94 1.37 -1.81 20.24
N LEU A 95 0.35 -1.64 19.41
CA LEU A 95 0.26 -0.61 18.38
C LEU A 95 -1.09 0.08 18.54
N LYS A 96 -1.11 1.42 18.45
CA LYS A 96 -2.37 2.18 18.50
C LYS A 96 -3.13 2.04 17.18
N ASN A 97 -4.45 2.21 17.21
CA ASN A 97 -5.31 2.12 16.04
C ASN A 97 -4.89 3.02 14.88
N ASN A 98 -4.25 4.16 15.13
CA ASN A 98 -3.80 5.11 14.12
C ASN A 98 -2.32 4.97 13.74
N THR A 99 -1.59 3.97 14.23
CA THR A 99 -0.12 3.89 14.07
C THR A 99 0.32 3.99 12.61
N PHE A 100 -0.37 3.33 11.69
CA PHE A 100 -0.02 3.34 10.26
C PHE A 100 -0.90 4.28 9.42
N ALA A 101 -1.78 5.06 10.04
CA ALA A 101 -2.69 5.93 9.33
C ALA A 101 -1.93 7.04 8.58
N GLY A 102 -2.26 7.21 7.30
CA GLY A 102 -1.60 8.17 6.39
C GLY A 102 -0.51 7.55 5.50
N LEU A 103 -0.18 6.26 5.68
CA LEU A 103 0.76 5.56 4.81
C LEU A 103 0.08 5.06 3.52
N GLU A 104 -0.27 6.00 2.64
CA GLU A 104 -1.06 5.74 1.42
C GLU A 104 -0.37 4.80 0.42
N TYR A 105 0.96 4.73 0.44
CA TYR A 105 1.76 3.96 -0.51
C TYR A 105 2.35 2.69 0.10
N LEU A 106 2.09 2.39 1.39
CA LEU A 106 2.67 1.22 2.04
C LEU A 106 2.12 -0.06 1.40
N GLU A 107 3.00 -0.81 0.74
CA GLU A 107 2.68 -2.05 0.04
C GLU A 107 3.04 -3.28 0.86
N THR A 108 4.08 -3.21 1.68
CA THR A 108 4.55 -4.31 2.52
C THR A 108 4.81 -3.85 3.94
N LEU A 109 4.21 -4.56 4.89
CA LEU A 109 4.46 -4.40 6.31
C LEU A 109 4.85 -5.76 6.89
N ASP A 110 6.06 -5.85 7.42
CA ASP A 110 6.53 -7.03 8.14
C ASP A 110 6.66 -6.72 9.63
N LEU A 111 5.81 -7.35 10.44
CA LEU A 111 5.79 -7.30 11.90
C LEU A 111 6.09 -8.67 12.50
N SER A 112 6.68 -9.58 11.73
CA SER A 112 6.98 -10.95 12.17
C SER A 112 7.95 -10.98 13.35
N VAL A 113 7.91 -12.03 14.16
CA VAL A 113 8.81 -12.23 15.29
C VAL A 113 8.78 -11.01 16.23
N ASN A 114 7.59 -10.67 16.70
CA ASN A 114 7.37 -9.65 17.73
C ASN A 114 6.52 -10.26 18.86
N GLY A 115 6.01 -9.43 19.77
CA GLY A 115 5.14 -9.86 20.87
C GLY A 115 3.75 -9.26 20.78
N LEU A 116 3.23 -9.05 19.57
CA LEU A 116 1.94 -8.37 19.38
C LEU A 116 0.79 -9.20 19.96
N LEU A 117 -0.03 -8.56 20.79
CA LEU A 117 -1.28 -9.17 21.29
C LEU A 117 -2.46 -8.92 20.34
N LYS A 118 -2.42 -7.83 19.58
CA LYS A 118 -3.39 -7.45 18.54
C LYS A 118 -2.69 -6.64 17.46
N VAL A 119 -3.30 -6.57 16.27
CA VAL A 119 -2.96 -5.56 15.27
C VAL A 119 -4.02 -4.45 15.23
N PRO A 120 -3.62 -3.20 14.93
CA PRO A 120 -4.60 -2.12 14.80
C PRO A 120 -5.51 -2.36 13.60
N PRO A 121 -6.85 -2.25 13.74
CA PRO A 121 -7.81 -2.53 12.67
C PRO A 121 -7.57 -1.73 11.38
N SER A 122 -7.00 -0.53 11.50
CA SER A 122 -6.68 0.33 10.37
C SER A 122 -5.67 -0.25 9.38
N ILE A 123 -4.86 -1.25 9.77
CA ILE A 123 -3.92 -1.91 8.84
C ILE A 123 -4.68 -2.53 7.66
N PHE A 124 -5.83 -3.14 7.91
CA PHE A 124 -6.66 -3.75 6.86
C PHE A 124 -7.31 -2.74 5.93
N GLN A 125 -7.32 -1.46 6.32
CA GLN A 125 -7.88 -0.33 5.56
C GLN A 125 -6.81 0.47 4.81
N LEU A 126 -5.53 0.06 4.89
CA LEU A 126 -4.46 0.71 4.14
C LEU A 126 -4.65 0.49 2.63
N PRO A 127 -4.73 1.56 1.83
CA PRO A 127 -5.23 1.48 0.45
C PRO A 127 -4.28 0.74 -0.50
N SER A 128 -2.98 0.68 -0.18
CA SER A 128 -1.98 0.05 -1.04
C SER A 128 -1.35 -1.21 -0.42
N LEU A 129 -1.75 -1.61 0.79
CA LEU A 129 -1.10 -2.71 1.50
C LEU A 129 -1.44 -4.04 0.82
N LYS A 130 -0.41 -4.71 0.29
CA LYS A 130 -0.52 -5.97 -0.45
C LYS A 130 -0.02 -7.15 0.37
N ASN A 131 1.02 -6.94 1.18
CA ASN A 131 1.71 -7.98 1.93
C ASN A 131 1.75 -7.61 3.41
N LEU A 132 1.13 -8.45 4.24
CA LEU A 132 1.16 -8.31 5.69
C LEU A 132 1.74 -9.60 6.30
N TYR A 133 2.84 -9.45 7.03
CA TYR A 133 3.50 -10.55 7.73
C TYR A 133 3.38 -10.36 9.24
N LEU A 134 2.75 -11.31 9.90
CA LEU A 134 2.51 -11.35 11.34
C LEU A 134 3.06 -12.63 11.97
N SER A 135 3.84 -13.41 11.23
CA SER A 135 4.34 -14.72 11.67
C SER A 135 5.07 -14.63 13.01
N GLN A 136 4.96 -15.66 13.84
CA GLN A 136 5.64 -15.74 15.13
C GLN A 136 5.31 -14.58 16.10
N ASN A 137 4.13 -13.96 15.99
CA ASN A 137 3.54 -13.15 17.06
C ASN A 137 2.66 -14.04 17.93
N LYS A 138 3.30 -14.71 18.88
CA LYS A 138 2.66 -15.70 19.73
C LYS A 138 1.50 -15.08 20.52
N ASN A 139 0.33 -15.73 20.48
CA ASN A 139 -0.92 -15.34 21.12
C ASN A 139 -1.55 -14.04 20.57
N ILE A 140 -1.22 -13.64 19.35
CA ILE A 140 -1.90 -12.51 18.70
C ILE A 140 -3.37 -12.86 18.42
N ASN A 141 -4.30 -12.03 18.90
CA ASN A 141 -5.72 -12.16 18.59
C ASN A 141 -6.03 -11.52 17.24
N ILE A 142 -5.66 -12.22 16.17
CA ILE A 142 -5.89 -11.77 14.80
C ILE A 142 -7.38 -11.82 14.42
N ALA A 143 -8.14 -12.79 14.95
CA ALA A 143 -9.58 -12.90 14.70
C ALA A 143 -10.33 -11.66 15.19
N GLU A 144 -10.06 -11.23 16.43
CA GLU A 144 -10.65 -10.00 16.99
C GLU A 144 -10.20 -8.76 16.22
N SER A 145 -8.93 -8.68 15.82
CA SER A 145 -8.41 -7.55 15.06
C SER A 145 -9.10 -7.40 13.69
N ILE A 146 -9.46 -8.52 13.07
CA ILE A 146 -10.21 -8.57 11.81
C ILE A 146 -11.68 -8.24 12.01
N GLU A 147 -12.29 -8.74 13.07
CA GLU A 147 -13.68 -8.41 13.43
C GLU A 147 -13.84 -6.90 13.65
N GLU A 148 -12.94 -6.28 14.42
CA GLU A 148 -12.91 -4.84 14.66
C GLU A 148 -12.66 -4.02 13.37
N ALA A 149 -12.04 -4.61 12.34
CA ALA A 149 -11.71 -3.94 11.09
C ALA A 149 -12.85 -3.96 10.07
N LYS A 150 -13.91 -4.76 10.29
CA LYS A 150 -15.01 -4.92 9.33
C LYS A 150 -15.69 -3.57 9.04
N PRO A 151 -16.01 -3.29 7.77
CA PRO A 151 -15.85 -4.16 6.60
C PRO A 151 -14.42 -4.16 6.02
N ILE A 152 -13.86 -5.35 5.75
CA ILE A 152 -12.52 -5.51 5.15
C ILE A 152 -12.52 -5.88 3.66
N GLY A 153 -13.70 -6.02 3.04
CA GLY A 153 -13.82 -6.43 1.63
C GLY A 153 -13.21 -5.48 0.60
N SER A 154 -12.81 -4.27 1.02
CA SER A 154 -12.11 -3.28 0.19
C SER A 154 -10.59 -3.29 0.39
N THR A 155 -10.05 -4.21 1.20
CA THR A 155 -8.61 -4.28 1.44
C THR A 155 -7.84 -4.63 0.16
N SER A 156 -6.61 -4.11 0.06
CA SER A 156 -5.69 -4.40 -1.05
C SER A 156 -4.81 -5.64 -0.81
N LEU A 157 -5.01 -6.33 0.33
CA LEU A 157 -4.18 -7.45 0.73
C LEU A 157 -4.26 -8.60 -0.29
N THR A 158 -3.08 -9.03 -0.72
CA THR A 158 -2.87 -10.19 -1.60
C THR A 158 -2.18 -11.34 -0.89
N LYS A 159 -1.41 -11.01 0.16
CA LYS A 159 -0.65 -11.95 0.96
C LYS A 159 -0.82 -11.64 2.44
N LEU A 160 -1.23 -12.67 3.19
CA LEU A 160 -1.31 -12.63 4.64
C LEU A 160 -0.54 -13.81 5.21
N ASP A 161 0.41 -13.54 6.10
CA ASP A 161 1.14 -14.56 6.85
C ASP A 161 0.82 -14.45 8.34
N ILE A 162 0.12 -15.46 8.86
CA ILE A 162 -0.20 -15.64 10.28
C ILE A 162 0.33 -16.97 10.80
N SER A 163 1.47 -17.45 10.26
CA SER A 163 2.09 -18.70 10.71
C SER A 163 2.67 -18.59 12.12
N TYR A 164 2.66 -19.70 12.86
CA TYR A 164 3.26 -19.82 14.19
C TYR A 164 2.79 -18.73 15.20
N ILE A 165 1.51 -18.36 15.15
CA ILE A 165 0.88 -17.44 16.12
C ILE A 165 0.32 -18.14 17.36
N SER A 166 0.11 -19.46 17.31
CA SER A 166 -0.24 -20.27 18.48
C SER A 166 1.02 -20.72 19.23
N GLU A 167 1.01 -20.66 20.56
CA GLU A 167 2.10 -21.15 21.42
C GLU A 167 1.65 -22.31 22.30
N ASP A 168 0.88 -22.02 23.36
CA ASP A 168 0.49 -23.00 24.37
C ASP A 168 -0.95 -23.50 24.20
N SER A 169 -1.80 -22.68 23.57
CA SER A 169 -3.22 -22.98 23.36
C SER A 169 -3.62 -22.76 21.90
N PRO A 170 -4.68 -23.46 21.43
CA PRO A 170 -5.27 -23.14 20.16
C PRO A 170 -5.75 -21.67 20.12
N VAL A 171 -5.75 -21.10 18.92
CA VAL A 171 -6.23 -19.74 18.66
C VAL A 171 -7.45 -19.76 17.76
N GLU A 172 -8.28 -18.73 17.83
CA GLU A 172 -9.41 -18.60 16.93
C GLU A 172 -8.93 -18.31 15.49
N PHE A 173 -9.50 -19.01 14.52
CA PHE A 173 -9.27 -18.71 13.11
C PHE A 173 -10.13 -17.51 12.69
N PRO A 174 -9.57 -16.50 11.98
CA PRO A 174 -10.35 -15.33 11.58
C PRO A 174 -11.51 -15.62 10.62
N ASP A 175 -12.70 -15.10 10.91
CA ASP A 175 -13.76 -14.97 9.91
C ASP A 175 -13.54 -13.72 9.05
N PHE A 176 -12.86 -13.94 7.92
CA PHE A 176 -12.51 -12.90 6.95
C PHE A 176 -13.73 -12.28 6.23
N LYS A 177 -14.91 -12.93 6.25
CA LYS A 177 -16.07 -12.63 5.40
C LYS A 177 -15.74 -12.59 3.91
N GLU A 178 -15.16 -11.51 3.40
CA GLU A 178 -14.81 -11.36 1.99
C GLU A 178 -13.44 -10.70 1.85
N LEU A 179 -12.50 -11.42 1.23
CA LEU A 179 -11.15 -10.93 0.90
C LEU A 179 -10.84 -11.22 -0.57
N PRO A 180 -11.35 -10.40 -1.50
CA PRO A 180 -11.35 -10.71 -2.92
C PRO A 180 -9.96 -10.77 -3.55
N LEU A 181 -8.94 -10.17 -2.93
CA LEU A 181 -7.59 -10.07 -3.51
C LEU A 181 -6.58 -11.03 -2.89
N ILE A 182 -6.88 -11.67 -1.76
CA ILE A 182 -5.97 -12.63 -1.12
C ILE A 182 -5.70 -13.79 -2.09
N ALA A 183 -4.44 -13.98 -2.43
CA ALA A 183 -3.93 -15.06 -3.26
C ALA A 183 -3.05 -16.02 -2.46
N PHE A 184 -2.39 -15.55 -1.41
CA PHE A 184 -1.56 -16.35 -0.54
C PHE A 184 -1.97 -16.16 0.92
N LEU A 185 -2.27 -17.26 1.60
CA LEU A 185 -2.52 -17.31 3.03
C LEU A 185 -1.60 -18.35 3.67
N ASN A 186 -0.77 -17.93 4.60
CA ASN A 186 0.05 -18.84 5.39
C ASN A 186 -0.48 -18.93 6.82
N ILE A 187 -0.92 -20.12 7.20
CA ILE A 187 -1.46 -20.48 8.52
C ILE A 187 -0.62 -21.58 9.17
N SER A 188 0.53 -21.91 8.60
CA SER A 188 1.37 -23.03 9.02
C SER A 188 1.82 -22.94 10.47
N GLY A 189 2.03 -24.10 11.09
CA GLY A 189 2.56 -24.19 12.45
C GLY A 189 1.62 -23.66 13.54
N ASN A 190 0.31 -23.62 13.29
CA ASN A 190 -0.68 -23.18 14.27
C ASN A 190 -1.56 -24.32 14.78
N ALA A 191 -2.02 -24.17 16.02
CA ALA A 191 -3.20 -24.87 16.50
C ALA A 191 -4.40 -23.91 16.47
N PHE A 192 -5.50 -24.29 15.80
CA PHE A 192 -6.74 -23.53 15.79
C PHE A 192 -7.82 -24.22 16.63
N ASP A 193 -8.69 -23.45 17.29
CA ASP A 193 -9.81 -24.00 18.07
C ASP A 193 -10.66 -24.94 17.22
N TYR A 194 -11.12 -24.43 16.07
CA TYR A 194 -11.79 -25.23 15.06
C TYR A 194 -11.62 -24.62 13.66
N LEU A 195 -11.83 -25.44 12.64
CA LEU A 195 -11.99 -25.00 11.26
C LEU A 195 -13.37 -25.41 10.75
N SER A 196 -13.99 -24.54 9.95
CA SER A 196 -15.20 -24.85 9.21
C SER A 196 -15.18 -24.18 7.83
N PRO A 197 -16.06 -24.59 6.89
CA PRO A 197 -16.04 -24.11 5.51
C PRO A 197 -16.14 -22.58 5.40
N LYS A 198 -16.89 -21.93 6.30
CA LYS A 198 -17.05 -20.47 6.37
C LYS A 198 -15.74 -19.69 6.36
N HIS A 199 -14.69 -20.22 7.00
CA HIS A 199 -13.37 -19.58 7.09
C HIS A 199 -12.67 -19.44 5.73
N PHE A 200 -13.06 -20.25 4.74
CA PHE A 200 -12.47 -20.25 3.39
C PHE A 200 -13.43 -19.74 2.32
N ALA A 201 -14.71 -19.57 2.63
CA ALA A 201 -15.75 -19.10 1.70
C ALA A 201 -15.38 -17.76 1.06
N GLY A 202 -14.92 -16.82 1.90
CA GLY A 202 -14.55 -15.45 1.53
C GLY A 202 -13.25 -15.27 0.77
N LEU A 203 -12.49 -16.33 0.51
CA LEU A 203 -11.15 -16.28 -0.08
C LEU A 203 -11.21 -16.63 -1.58
N CYS A 204 -12.05 -15.93 -2.33
CA CYS A 204 -12.43 -16.33 -3.70
C CYS A 204 -11.31 -16.26 -4.75
N ASN A 205 -10.18 -15.60 -4.45
CA ASN A 205 -8.98 -15.55 -5.30
C ASN A 205 -7.79 -16.31 -4.69
N LEU A 206 -8.01 -17.13 -3.66
CA LEU A 206 -6.94 -17.88 -3.01
C LEU A 206 -6.28 -18.84 -4.01
N GLN A 207 -4.95 -18.82 -4.06
CA GLN A 207 -4.13 -19.66 -4.93
C GLN A 207 -3.27 -20.60 -4.12
N ILE A 208 -2.74 -20.13 -2.99
CA ILE A 208 -1.86 -20.90 -2.12
C ILE A 208 -2.34 -20.75 -0.68
N LEU A 209 -2.61 -21.89 -0.04
CA LEU A 209 -2.84 -22.01 1.39
C LEU A 209 -1.72 -22.85 1.98
N ASP A 210 -0.76 -22.21 2.64
CA ASP A 210 0.22 -22.95 3.43
C ASP A 210 -0.38 -23.31 4.79
N ASN A 211 -0.85 -24.55 4.89
CA ASN A 211 -1.37 -25.17 6.10
C ASN A 211 -0.47 -26.28 6.64
N SER A 212 0.83 -26.21 6.35
CA SER A 212 1.82 -27.16 6.87
C SER A 212 1.79 -27.17 8.41
N ASN A 213 1.73 -28.36 9.01
CA ASN A 213 1.77 -28.51 10.47
C ASN A 213 0.65 -27.75 11.22
N VAL A 214 -0.56 -27.71 10.64
CA VAL A 214 -1.76 -27.18 11.31
C VAL A 214 -2.48 -28.30 12.06
N THR A 215 -2.94 -28.00 13.27
CA THR A 215 -3.86 -28.86 14.03
C THR A 215 -5.13 -28.08 14.36
N ALA A 216 -6.30 -28.66 14.17
CA ALA A 216 -7.56 -28.03 14.56
C ALA A 216 -8.63 -29.08 14.84
N GLN A 217 -9.63 -28.72 15.65
CA GLN A 217 -10.91 -29.44 15.62
C GLN A 217 -11.74 -28.96 14.41
N TYR A 218 -12.90 -29.56 14.23
CA TYR A 218 -13.86 -29.17 13.21
C TYR A 218 -15.20 -28.87 13.88
N GLU A 219 -15.89 -27.83 13.42
CA GLU A 219 -17.20 -27.43 13.99
C GLU A 219 -18.21 -28.56 13.81
N ASN A 220 -18.25 -29.16 12.61
CA ASN A 220 -18.99 -30.36 12.31
C ASN A 220 -18.09 -31.51 11.82
N ASN A 221 -18.57 -32.73 11.99
CA ASN A 221 -17.91 -33.97 11.59
C ASN A 221 -17.45 -34.02 10.13
N CYS A 222 -18.16 -33.36 9.22
CA CYS A 222 -17.89 -33.38 7.78
C CYS A 222 -17.12 -32.16 7.25
N ASP A 223 -16.86 -31.15 8.08
CA ASP A 223 -16.26 -29.89 7.64
C ASP A 223 -14.88 -30.08 7.01
N CYS A 224 -14.06 -30.98 7.57
CA CYS A 224 -12.74 -31.29 7.02
C CYS A 224 -12.83 -31.76 5.55
N TRP A 225 -13.77 -32.65 5.24
CA TRP A 225 -13.97 -33.15 3.88
C TRP A 225 -14.51 -32.07 2.96
N ILE A 226 -15.41 -31.22 3.45
CA ILE A 226 -15.95 -30.07 2.69
C ILE A 226 -14.83 -29.09 2.36
N ILE A 227 -13.97 -28.73 3.33
CA ILE A 227 -12.82 -27.83 3.13
C ILE A 227 -11.86 -28.40 2.10
N ASN A 228 -11.46 -29.67 2.24
CA ASN A 228 -10.56 -30.33 1.29
C ASN A 228 -11.14 -30.30 -0.14
N ARG A 229 -12.42 -30.63 -0.32
CA ARG A 229 -13.09 -30.59 -1.62
C ARG A 229 -13.17 -29.16 -2.15
N TRP A 230 -13.58 -28.20 -1.32
CA TRP A 230 -13.73 -26.78 -1.67
C TRP A 230 -12.45 -26.18 -2.25
N LEU A 231 -11.32 -26.43 -1.57
CA LEU A 231 -9.99 -25.96 -1.98
C LEU A 231 -9.51 -26.68 -3.25
N THR A 232 -9.73 -28.00 -3.35
CA THR A 232 -9.33 -28.81 -4.51
C THR A 232 -10.08 -28.38 -5.77
N GLU A 233 -11.40 -28.21 -5.71
CA GLU A 233 -12.24 -27.79 -6.84
C GLU A 233 -11.86 -26.40 -7.38
N ARG A 234 -11.20 -25.59 -6.55
CA ARG A 234 -10.72 -24.24 -6.89
C ARG A 234 -9.25 -24.21 -7.30
N ASN A 235 -8.58 -25.36 -7.37
CA ASN A 235 -7.15 -25.47 -7.66
C ASN A 235 -6.27 -24.64 -6.72
N VAL A 236 -6.65 -24.56 -5.44
CA VAL A 236 -5.76 -24.01 -4.42
C VAL A 236 -4.63 -24.99 -4.17
N ASP A 237 -3.40 -24.50 -4.09
CA ASP A 237 -2.23 -25.27 -3.65
C ASP A 237 -2.21 -25.32 -2.12
N PHE A 238 -2.37 -26.52 -1.54
CA PHE A 238 -2.44 -26.75 -0.10
C PHE A 238 -2.09 -28.19 0.25
N HIS A 239 -1.71 -28.44 1.50
CA HIS A 239 -1.60 -29.80 2.03
C HIS A 239 -2.99 -30.31 2.42
N THR A 240 -3.40 -31.48 1.94
CA THR A 240 -4.72 -32.04 2.32
C THR A 240 -4.85 -32.17 3.83
N PHE A 241 -5.93 -31.63 4.40
CA PHE A 241 -6.21 -31.76 5.82
C PHE A 241 -6.53 -33.22 6.17
N LEU A 242 -5.99 -33.69 7.30
CA LEU A 242 -6.24 -35.05 7.79
C LEU A 242 -7.60 -35.10 8.49
N CYS A 243 -8.57 -35.74 7.85
CA CYS A 243 -9.94 -35.82 8.38
C CYS A 243 -10.12 -37.02 9.31
N PRO A 244 -10.82 -36.85 10.46
CA PRO A 244 -11.00 -37.92 11.45
C PRO A 244 -11.97 -39.03 11.02
N LEU A 245 -12.89 -38.74 10.09
CA LEU A 245 -13.91 -39.68 9.60
C LEU A 245 -13.61 -40.19 8.18
N PHE A 246 -14.21 -41.32 7.81
CA PHE A 246 -14.15 -41.86 6.45
C PHE A 246 -14.96 -41.00 5.47
N SER A 247 -14.44 -40.79 4.26
CA SER A 247 -15.04 -39.92 3.24
C SER A 247 -16.47 -40.29 2.83
N GLN A 248 -16.81 -41.57 2.89
CA GLN A 248 -18.13 -42.08 2.47
C GLN A 248 -19.27 -41.55 3.35
N GLU A 249 -19.01 -41.23 4.61
CA GLU A 249 -20.03 -40.70 5.52
C GLU A 249 -20.40 -39.25 5.20
N CYS A 250 -19.53 -38.53 4.48
CA CYS A 250 -19.69 -37.12 4.16
C CYS A 250 -19.90 -36.84 2.67
N SER A 251 -20.18 -37.87 1.86
CA SER A 251 -20.23 -37.72 0.38
C SER A 251 -21.35 -36.80 -0.11
N ASN A 252 -22.45 -36.72 0.64
CA ASN A 252 -23.63 -35.94 0.27
C ASN A 252 -23.66 -34.56 0.92
N GLU A 253 -22.78 -34.30 1.89
CA GLU A 253 -22.71 -33.02 2.58
C GLU A 253 -22.14 -31.94 1.64
N GLN A 254 -22.71 -30.74 1.72
CA GLN A 254 -22.34 -29.59 0.91
C GLN A 254 -22.01 -28.41 1.81
N MET A 255 -21.35 -27.40 1.23
CA MET A 255 -21.13 -26.15 1.93
C MET A 255 -22.47 -25.46 2.20
N ASP A 256 -22.57 -24.79 3.33
CA ASP A 256 -23.79 -24.05 3.70
C ASP A 256 -24.16 -23.03 2.61
N PRO A 257 -25.45 -22.86 2.26
CA PRO A 257 -25.89 -21.88 1.26
C PRO A 257 -25.46 -20.43 1.58
N GLU A 258 -25.35 -20.06 2.86
CA GLU A 258 -24.88 -18.74 3.28
C GLU A 258 -23.40 -18.55 2.97
N ASP A 259 -22.58 -19.56 3.23
CA ASP A 259 -21.15 -19.58 2.87
C ASP A 259 -20.96 -19.53 1.34
N LEU A 260 -21.81 -20.25 0.59
CA LEU A 260 -21.79 -20.22 -0.86
C LEU A 260 -22.08 -18.81 -1.41
N LYS A 261 -23.03 -18.11 -0.79
CA LYS A 261 -23.36 -16.73 -1.13
C LYS A 261 -22.19 -15.78 -0.84
N VAL A 262 -21.51 -15.95 0.31
CA VAL A 262 -20.30 -15.19 0.63
C VAL A 262 -19.23 -15.34 -0.46
N PHE A 263 -19.04 -16.55 -0.98
CA PHE A 263 -18.12 -16.79 -2.10
C PHE A 263 -18.56 -16.10 -3.40
N GLU A 264 -19.85 -16.13 -3.73
CA GLU A 264 -20.41 -15.46 -4.92
C GLU A 264 -20.20 -13.95 -4.85
N ASP A 265 -20.55 -13.33 -3.72
CA ASP A 265 -20.38 -11.90 -3.46
C ASP A 265 -18.90 -11.49 -3.56
N CYS A 266 -18.01 -12.29 -2.95
CA CYS A 266 -16.56 -12.10 -3.07
C CYS A 266 -16.10 -12.14 -4.54
N THR A 267 -16.57 -13.14 -5.29
CA THR A 267 -16.17 -13.37 -6.68
C THR A 267 -16.62 -12.21 -7.57
N GLU A 268 -17.82 -11.66 -7.35
CA GLU A 268 -18.30 -10.48 -8.05
C GLU A 268 -17.41 -9.27 -7.75
N LYS A 269 -17.09 -9.02 -6.47
CA LYS A 269 -16.17 -7.94 -6.08
C LYS A 269 -14.80 -8.09 -6.72
N PHE A 270 -14.23 -9.30 -6.72
CA PHE A 270 -12.93 -9.55 -7.36
C PHE A 270 -12.96 -9.24 -8.87
N LYS A 271 -13.99 -9.67 -9.58
CA LYS A 271 -14.18 -9.37 -11.02
C LYS A 271 -14.26 -7.86 -11.25
N ASN A 272 -15.04 -7.15 -10.44
CA ASN A 272 -15.20 -5.70 -10.53
C ASN A 272 -13.87 -4.96 -10.30
N ILE A 273 -13.09 -5.35 -9.28
CA ILE A 273 -11.76 -4.79 -9.02
C ILE A 273 -10.83 -5.00 -10.22
N LYS A 274 -10.78 -6.24 -10.74
CA LYS A 274 -9.93 -6.57 -11.89
C LYS A 274 -10.32 -5.78 -13.14
N GLN A 275 -11.61 -5.66 -13.42
CA GLN A 275 -12.12 -4.89 -14.55
C GLN A 275 -11.79 -3.40 -14.42
N TRP A 276 -11.93 -2.83 -13.22
CA TRP A 276 -11.56 -1.44 -12.95
C TRP A 276 -10.06 -1.20 -13.15
N HIS A 277 -9.21 -2.12 -12.69
CA HIS A 277 -7.76 -2.06 -12.94
C HIS A 277 -7.42 -2.06 -14.43
N VAL A 278 -8.11 -2.89 -15.22
CA VAL A 278 -7.94 -2.93 -16.67
C VAL A 278 -8.37 -1.61 -17.31
N LEU A 279 -9.56 -1.10 -16.97
CA LEU A 279 -10.07 0.18 -17.48
C LEU A 279 -9.14 1.35 -17.15
N LYS A 280 -8.62 1.40 -15.91
CA LYS A 280 -7.66 2.42 -15.46
C LYS A 280 -6.37 2.38 -16.27
N LYS A 281 -5.83 1.18 -16.55
CA LYS A 281 -4.62 1.02 -17.39
C LYS A 281 -4.87 1.49 -18.82
N VAL A 282 -6.01 1.14 -19.41
CA VAL A 282 -6.40 1.58 -20.76
C VAL A 282 -6.56 3.10 -20.80
N ALA A 283 -7.22 3.71 -19.82
CA ALA A 283 -7.39 5.15 -19.75
C ALA A 283 -6.06 5.90 -19.61
N LEU A 284 -5.13 5.40 -18.77
CA LEU A 284 -3.79 5.95 -18.65
C LEU A 284 -3.01 5.88 -19.96
N TRP A 285 -3.10 4.74 -20.66
CA TRP A 285 -2.47 4.57 -21.96
C TRP A 285 -3.02 5.54 -23.00
N LEU A 286 -4.34 5.64 -23.14
CA LEU A 286 -5.00 6.59 -24.05
C LEU A 286 -4.62 8.05 -23.71
N GLY A 287 -4.60 8.41 -22.43
CA GLY A 287 -4.17 9.74 -21.97
C GLY A 287 -2.72 10.04 -22.35
N GLY A 288 -1.81 9.07 -22.20
CA GLY A 288 -0.42 9.18 -22.64
C GLY A 288 -0.29 9.37 -24.15
N VAL A 289 -1.04 8.60 -24.95
CA VAL A 289 -1.07 8.74 -26.42
C VAL A 289 -1.56 10.13 -26.82
N LEU A 290 -2.64 10.63 -26.21
CA LEU A 290 -3.16 11.97 -26.45
C LEU A 290 -2.14 13.06 -26.08
N LEU A 291 -1.43 12.92 -24.96
CA LEU A 291 -0.38 13.83 -24.54
C LEU A 291 0.76 13.89 -25.57
N VAL A 292 1.20 12.74 -26.09
CA VAL A 292 2.26 12.66 -27.11
C VAL A 292 1.82 13.35 -28.40
N ILE A 293 0.58 13.11 -28.85
CA ILE A 293 0.01 13.78 -30.04
C ILE A 293 -0.03 15.30 -29.82
N LEU A 294 -0.42 15.75 -28.63
CA LEU A 294 -0.46 17.16 -28.25
C LEU A 294 0.94 17.79 -28.31
N ILE A 295 1.95 17.12 -27.74
CA ILE A 295 3.34 17.58 -27.75
C ILE A 295 3.88 17.65 -29.18
N LEU A 296 3.61 16.64 -30.01
CA LEU A 296 4.02 16.63 -31.43
C LEU A 296 3.32 17.75 -32.21
N GLY A 297 2.02 17.97 -31.97
CA GLY A 297 1.25 19.05 -32.57
C GLY A 297 1.80 20.44 -32.20
N ILE A 298 2.09 20.67 -30.92
CA ILE A 298 2.73 21.91 -30.44
C ILE A 298 4.12 22.08 -31.08
N GLY A 299 4.92 21.00 -31.14
CA GLY A 299 6.22 21.00 -31.78
C GLY A 299 6.16 21.36 -33.26
N PHE A 300 5.17 20.82 -33.99
CA PHE A 300 4.94 21.12 -35.41
C PHE A 300 4.55 22.58 -35.63
N VAL A 301 3.64 23.11 -34.81
CA VAL A 301 3.25 24.54 -34.85
C VAL A 301 4.44 25.44 -34.53
N TYR A 302 5.20 25.11 -33.49
CA TYR A 302 6.40 25.86 -33.10
C TYR A 302 7.44 25.89 -34.23
N PHE A 303 7.73 24.75 -34.85
CA PHE A 303 8.69 24.65 -35.95
C PHE A 303 8.19 25.34 -37.22
N GLY A 304 6.90 25.24 -37.54
CA GLY A 304 6.26 25.96 -38.65
C GLY A 304 6.34 27.48 -38.48
N CYS A 305 6.03 28.00 -37.29
CA CYS A 305 6.18 29.41 -36.96
C CYS A 305 7.63 29.90 -37.08
N ASN A 306 8.60 29.08 -36.66
CA ASN A 306 10.02 29.43 -36.73
C ASN A 306 10.55 29.40 -38.18
N LYS A 307 10.08 28.45 -39.01
CA LYS A 307 10.40 28.40 -40.45
C LYS A 307 9.86 29.64 -41.18
N ASN A 308 8.64 30.07 -40.88
CA ASN A 308 8.03 31.28 -41.45
C ASN A 308 8.72 32.58 -40.99
N ARG A 309 9.34 32.60 -39.80
CA ARG A 309 10.20 33.72 -39.37
C ARG A 309 11.51 33.80 -40.17
N LYS A 310 12.09 32.66 -40.56
CA LYS A 310 13.32 32.63 -41.38
C LYS A 310 13.09 33.05 -42.84
N THR A 311 11.90 32.79 -43.40
CA THR A 311 11.55 33.19 -44.79
C THR A 311 11.09 34.65 -44.93
N LYS A 312 10.76 35.35 -43.83
CA LYS A 312 10.35 36.77 -43.81
C LYS A 312 11.49 37.79 -43.59
N LYS A 313 12.76 37.44 -43.81
CA LYS A 313 13.83 38.46 -43.90
C LYS A 313 13.67 39.22 -45.23
N GLN A 314 13.22 40.48 -45.17
CA GLN A 314 13.14 41.39 -46.32
C GLN A 314 14.50 41.56 -47.01
N PRO A 315 14.55 41.75 -48.34
CA PRO A 315 15.78 42.10 -49.05
C PRO A 315 16.27 43.49 -48.60
N ILE A 316 17.58 43.63 -48.43
CA ILE A 316 18.23 44.90 -48.06
C ILE A 316 18.03 45.88 -49.23
N MET A 317 17.29 46.97 -48.97
CA MET A 317 17.08 48.09 -49.90
C MET A 317 18.43 48.71 -50.28
N THR A 318 18.69 48.91 -51.58
CA THR A 318 20.00 49.36 -52.03
C THR A 318 20.19 50.86 -51.80
N LEU A 319 21.44 51.31 -51.63
CA LEU A 319 21.78 52.71 -51.34
C LEU A 319 21.16 53.70 -52.35
N ARG A 320 20.86 53.24 -53.57
CA ARG A 320 20.25 54.04 -54.64
C ARG A 320 18.81 54.46 -54.32
N GLU A 321 18.03 53.58 -53.69
CA GLU A 321 16.62 53.85 -53.33
C GLU A 321 16.51 54.82 -52.14
N ARG A 322 17.52 54.87 -51.26
CA ARG A 322 17.58 55.86 -50.17
C ARG A 322 17.85 57.29 -50.65
N VAL A 323 18.59 57.47 -51.75
CA VAL A 323 18.92 58.81 -52.27
C VAL A 323 17.71 59.46 -52.96
N GLU A 324 16.83 58.67 -53.59
CA GLU A 324 15.62 59.18 -54.22
C GLU A 324 14.60 59.72 -53.20
N LEU A 325 14.50 59.13 -52.01
CA LEU A 325 13.62 59.64 -50.94
C LEU A 325 14.09 60.97 -50.35
N MET A 326 15.40 61.20 -50.21
CA MET A 326 15.91 62.48 -49.68
C MET A 326 15.75 63.66 -50.65
N HIS A 327 15.57 63.41 -51.95
CA HIS A 327 15.30 64.49 -52.92
C HIS A 327 13.84 64.95 -52.91
N VAL A 328 12.91 64.16 -52.36
CA VAL A 328 11.49 64.53 -52.29
C VAL A 328 11.20 65.38 -51.06
N GLU A 329 11.87 65.14 -49.92
CA GLU A 329 11.64 65.88 -48.67
C GLU A 329 12.18 67.33 -48.71
N ASN A 330 13.24 67.62 -49.48
CA ASN A 330 13.79 68.98 -49.61
C ASN A 330 12.95 69.96 -50.46
N LYS A 331 11.80 69.53 -50.99
CA LYS A 331 10.91 70.40 -51.80
C LYS A 331 9.72 70.98 -51.03
N VAL A 332 9.52 70.61 -49.76
CA VAL A 332 8.33 71.00 -48.98
C VAL A 332 8.61 72.13 -47.98
N GLU A 333 9.87 72.46 -47.69
CA GLU A 333 10.23 73.48 -46.68
C GLU A 333 10.60 74.88 -47.21
N ASN A 334 10.27 75.20 -48.47
CA ASN A 334 10.41 76.59 -48.95
C ASN A 334 9.19 77.01 -49.75
N ILE A 335 8.36 77.87 -49.13
CA ILE A 335 7.77 79.11 -49.64
C ILE A 335 6.45 79.35 -48.86
N TYR A 336 6.59 79.92 -47.66
CA TYR A 336 5.67 80.91 -47.11
C TYR A 336 6.39 82.25 -47.22
N ILE A 337 5.90 83.16 -48.06
CA ILE A 337 6.05 84.62 -47.90
C ILE A 337 4.66 85.21 -48.09
#